data_AF-A0A2N5ZXT0-F1
#
_entry.id   AF-A0A2N5ZXT0-F1
#
_cell.length_a   1.000
_cell.length_b   1.000
_cell.length_c   1.000
_cell.angle_alpha   90.00
_cell.angle_beta   90.00
_cell.angle_gamma   90.00
#
_symmetry.space_group_name_H-M   'P 1'
#
loop_
_entity.id
_entity.type
_entity.pdbx_description
1 polymer ?
#
loop_
_entity_poly.entity_id
_entity_poly.type
_entity_poly.pdbx_seq_one_letter_code
_entity_poly.pdbx_strand_id
1 'polypeptide(L)' 'NIGKCTLLLSPEMFDFSKEITIYINGKISYQGFFENDKTTLLKWYKNDLDRTMIFGAELTLKI' A
#
# COMPACT_ATOMS: atom_id res chain seq x y z
N ASN A 1 -6.97 -18.47 11.07
CA ASN A 1 -7.95 -17.53 10.53
C ASN A 1 -7.20 -16.23 10.21
N ILE A 2 -6.90 -15.95 8.93
CA ILE A 2 -6.20 -14.70 8.55
C ILE A 2 -7.28 -13.66 8.31
N GLY A 3 -7.54 -12.79 9.29
CA GLY A 3 -8.60 -11.79 9.19
C GLY A 3 -8.15 -10.42 8.68
N LYS A 4 -6.83 -10.23 8.42
CA LYS A 4 -6.24 -8.95 8.00
C LYS A 4 -5.00 -9.15 7.15
N CYS A 5 -4.78 -8.26 6.19
CA CYS A 5 -3.49 -8.04 5.52
C CYS A 5 -3.15 -6.55 5.50
N THR A 6 -1.86 -6.26 5.31
CA THR A 6 -1.36 -4.92 5.02
C THR A 6 -0.86 -4.91 3.58
N LEU A 7 -1.45 -4.05 2.76
CA LEU A 7 -1.01 -3.77 1.41
C LEU A 7 -0.04 -2.59 1.46
N LEU A 8 1.15 -2.76 0.89
CA LEU A 8 2.12 -1.69 0.72
C LEU A 8 2.12 -1.25 -0.74
N LEU A 9 2.00 0.05 -0.97
CA LEU A 9 1.90 0.64 -2.29
C LEU A 9 3.16 1.47 -2.57
N SER A 10 3.81 1.17 -3.70
CA SER A 10 4.94 1.96 -4.18
C SER A 10 4.48 3.01 -5.19
N PRO A 11 4.91 4.28 -5.05
CA PRO A 11 4.62 5.32 -6.03
C PRO A 11 5.31 5.10 -7.37
N GLU A 12 6.26 4.17 -7.46
CA GLU A 12 6.89 3.78 -8.74
C GLU A 12 5.98 2.85 -9.56
N MET A 13 5.07 2.13 -8.88
CA MET A 13 4.11 1.22 -9.53
C MET A 13 2.74 1.85 -9.71
N PHE A 14 2.38 2.82 -8.85
CA PHE A 14 1.05 3.42 -8.83
C PHE A 14 1.14 4.94 -8.85
N ASP A 15 0.35 5.54 -9.73
CA ASP A 15 0.18 6.99 -9.80
C ASP A 15 -0.81 7.44 -8.73
N PHE A 16 -0.29 7.90 -7.59
CA PHE A 16 -1.06 8.38 -6.45
C PHE A 16 -1.84 9.69 -6.72
N SER A 17 -1.60 10.35 -7.85
CA SER A 17 -2.44 11.48 -8.28
C SER A 17 -3.80 11.03 -8.85
N LYS A 18 -3.98 9.73 -9.05
CA LYS A 18 -5.22 9.11 -9.55
C LYS A 18 -5.90 8.30 -8.45
N GLU A 19 -7.20 8.14 -8.61
CA GLU A 19 -7.98 7.26 -7.74
C GLU A 19 -7.57 5.81 -7.99
N ILE A 20 -7.32 5.07 -6.90
CA ILE A 20 -6.93 3.66 -6.93
C ILE A 20 -8.08 2.83 -6.36
N THR A 21 -8.45 1.77 -7.09
CA THR A 21 -9.46 0.80 -6.65
C THR A 21 -8.80 -0.53 -6.32
N ILE A 22 -9.11 -1.08 -5.15
CA ILE A 22 -8.59 -2.37 -4.68
C ILE A 22 -9.74 -3.37 -4.62
N TYR A 23 -9.51 -4.54 -5.21
CA TYR A 23 -10.44 -5.65 -5.21
C TYR A 23 -9.90 -6.79 -4.35
N ILE A 24 -10.69 -7.30 -3.41
CA ILE A 24 -10.42 -8.55 -2.68
C ILE A 24 -11.53 -9.52 -3.06
N ASN A 25 -11.16 -10.72 -3.52
CA ASN A 25 -12.11 -11.76 -3.93
C ASN A 25 -13.17 -11.24 -4.93
N GLY A 26 -12.75 -10.37 -5.86
CA GLY A 26 -13.61 -9.78 -6.89
C GLY A 26 -14.54 -8.67 -6.39
N LYS A 27 -14.47 -8.26 -5.11
CA LYS A 27 -15.26 -7.16 -4.55
C LYS A 27 -14.39 -5.94 -4.26
N ILE A 28 -14.90 -4.75 -4.57
CA ILE A 28 -14.25 -3.48 -4.21
C ILE A 28 -14.14 -3.43 -2.68
N SER A 29 -12.91 -3.37 -2.19
CA SER A 29 -12.56 -3.30 -0.77
C SER A 29 -12.05 -1.92 -0.36
N TYR A 30 -11.55 -1.15 -1.32
CA TYR A 30 -11.19 0.25 -1.16
C TYR A 30 -11.24 0.95 -2.53
N GLN A 31 -11.67 2.20 -2.53
CA GLN A 31 -11.59 3.09 -3.68
C GLN A 31 -11.29 4.49 -3.17
N GLY A 32 -10.18 5.08 -3.61
CA GLY A 32 -9.76 6.41 -3.17
C GLY A 32 -8.34 6.75 -3.57
N PHE A 33 -7.90 7.92 -3.14
CA PHE A 33 -6.54 8.39 -3.37
C PHE A 33 -5.60 7.90 -2.26
N PHE A 34 -4.32 7.88 -2.57
CA PHE A 34 -3.25 7.66 -1.60
C PHE A 34 -2.31 8.85 -1.62
N GLU A 35 -1.73 9.18 -0.48
CA GLU A 35 -0.67 10.17 -0.38
C GLU A 35 0.65 9.49 -0.04
N ASN A 36 1.75 10.09 -0.50
CA ASN A 36 3.07 9.62 -0.13
C ASN A 36 3.37 9.96 1.33
N ASP A 37 3.31 8.95 2.18
CA ASP A 37 3.65 9.03 3.59
C ASP A 37 5.13 8.73 3.82
N LYS A 38 5.88 9.80 4.12
CA LYS A 38 7.31 9.74 4.48
C LYS A 38 7.58 8.86 5.70
N THR A 39 6.62 8.69 6.60
CA THR A 39 6.78 7.82 7.77
C THR A 39 6.68 6.35 7.39
N THR A 40 5.73 5.98 6.52
CA THR A 40 5.63 4.64 5.91
C THR A 40 6.90 4.30 5.10
N LEU A 41 7.40 5.27 4.31
CA LEU A 41 8.66 5.15 3.58
C LEU A 41 9.82 4.77 4.50
N LEU A 42 10.02 5.52 5.59
CA LEU A 42 11.12 5.28 6.54
C LEU A 42 10.94 4.00 7.37
N LYS A 43 9.68 3.65 7.70
CA LYS A 43 9.34 2.44 8.46
C LYS A 43 9.75 1.19 7.69
N TRP A 44 9.36 1.07 6.42
CA TRP A 44 9.66 -0.11 5.63
C TRP A 44 11.08 -0.09 5.07
N TYR A 45 11.65 1.06 4.73
CA TYR A 45 13.06 1.17 4.34
C TYR A 45 14.04 0.62 5.39
N LYS A 46 13.69 0.71 6.68
CA LYS A 46 14.51 0.16 7.78
C LYS A 46 14.35 -1.35 7.98
N ASN A 47 13.20 -1.91 7.60
CA ASN A 47 12.87 -3.31 7.82
C ASN A 47 13.13 -4.18 6.58
N ASP A 48 13.14 -3.59 5.39
CA ASP A 48 13.34 -4.30 4.14
C ASP A 48 14.85 -4.47 3.84
N LEU A 49 15.24 -5.72 3.56
CA LEU A 49 16.60 -6.05 3.15
C LEU A 49 16.82 -5.75 1.65
N ASP A 50 15.73 -5.61 0.88
CA ASP A 50 15.76 -5.22 -0.52
C ASP A 50 15.54 -3.71 -0.65
N ARG A 51 16.64 -2.97 -0.79
CA ARG A 51 16.66 -1.49 -0.79
C ARG A 51 16.10 -0.87 -2.08
N THR A 52 15.60 -1.69 -3.00
CA THR A 52 15.13 -1.23 -4.32
C THR A 52 13.66 -0.80 -4.31
N MET A 53 12.86 -1.27 -3.33
CA MET A 53 11.42 -1.01 -3.31
C MET A 53 11.06 0.06 -2.28
N ILE A 54 10.59 1.21 -2.77
CA ILE A 54 10.17 2.33 -1.95
C ILE A 54 8.65 2.29 -1.76
N PHE A 55 8.18 2.16 -0.51
CA PHE A 55 6.74 2.13 -0.19
C PHE A 55 6.24 3.49 0.28
N GLY A 56 5.37 4.11 -0.52
CA GLY A 56 4.80 5.44 -0.26
C GLY A 56 3.51 5.41 0.55
N ALA A 57 2.79 4.30 0.60
CA ALA A 57 1.55 4.19 1.38
C ALA A 57 1.33 2.77 1.91
N GLU A 58 0.61 2.65 3.02
CA GLU A 58 0.15 1.36 3.56
C GLU A 58 -1.37 1.39 3.79
N LEU A 59 -2.03 0.27 3.47
CA LEU A 59 -3.45 0.08 3.74
C LEU A 59 -3.66 -1.25 4.45
N THR A 60 -4.29 -1.22 5.62
CA THR A 60 -4.71 -2.44 6.31
C THR A 60 -6.12 -2.81 5.90
N LEU A 61 -6.27 -3.99 5.30
CA LEU A 61 -7.55 -4.53 4.82
C LEU A 61 -7.96 -5.71 5.69
N LYS A 62 -9.27 -5.87 5.89
CA LYS A 62 -9.85 -7.10 6.45
C LYS A 62 -10.19 -8.03 5.30
N ILE A 63 -9.85 -9.31 5.44
CA ILE A 63 -10.02 -10.36 4.41
C ILE A 63 -11.13 -11.32 4.85
#